data_AF-A0ABD5NN46-F1
#
_entry.id   AF-A0ABD5NN46-F1
#
_cell.length_a   1.000
_cell.length_b   1.000
_cell.length_c   1.000
_cell.angle_alpha   90.00
_cell.angle_beta   90.00
_cell.angle_gamma   90.00
#
_symmetry.space_group_name_H-M   'P 1'
#
loop_
_entity.id
_entity.type
_entity.pdbx_description
1 polymer ?
#
loop_
_entity_poly.entity_id
_entity_poly.type
_entity_poly.pdbx_seq_one_letter_code
_entity_poly.pdbx_strand_id
1 'polypeptide(L)'
;MYDAVTVDRERTSLELVADRAESYGFDGIVVRNADSVDALDGVDVGDSIDLVDGATVRSADPHRAGGAVGNARSEHTMVIVEGGSPSINRFAVETVAVDVLSRPMADDGDVNHVLVKAAVDNGVRIEFDLDGVLRRTGGRRVRTIQSLRKLHELVTYYDAPYVVSAGATSHLELRAPRELCAVADQLGISAAWLRDGLAEWGRLAARNRHVRSGSFIEPGVERGRYEADR
;
A
#
# COMPACT_ATOMS: atom_id res chain seq x y z
N MET A 1 8.16 1.95 -10.15
CA MET A 1 8.09 2.16 -8.70
C MET A 1 6.96 3.11 -8.40
N TYR A 2 6.21 2.84 -7.34
CA TYR A 2 5.09 3.64 -6.90
C TYR A 2 5.32 4.08 -5.45
N ASP A 3 4.66 5.17 -5.04
CA ASP A 3 4.43 5.46 -3.62
C ASP A 3 2.92 5.39 -3.34
N ALA A 4 2.57 5.16 -2.08
CA ALA A 4 1.18 5.14 -1.65
C ALA A 4 0.90 6.32 -0.72
N VAL A 5 0.03 7.22 -1.16
CA VAL A 5 -0.19 8.56 -0.60
C VAL A 5 -1.61 8.72 -0.07
N THR A 6 -1.80 9.60 0.90
CA THR A 6 -3.14 10.03 1.35
C THR A 6 -3.28 11.50 1.02
N VAL A 7 -4.15 11.89 0.09
CA VAL A 7 -4.24 13.28 -0.32
C VAL A 7 -5.08 14.07 0.68
N ASP A 8 -4.44 14.96 1.42
CA ASP A 8 -5.11 15.94 2.28
C ASP A 8 -5.50 17.17 1.45
N ARG A 9 -6.81 17.31 1.16
CA ARG A 9 -7.37 18.37 0.30
C ARG A 9 -7.21 19.77 0.86
N GLU A 10 -6.98 19.92 2.17
CA GLU A 10 -6.71 21.23 2.77
C GLU A 10 -5.26 21.68 2.51
N ARG A 11 -4.37 20.74 2.19
CA ARG A 11 -2.93 20.99 2.07
C ARG A 11 -2.39 20.83 0.65
N THR A 12 -3.08 20.10 -0.22
CA THR A 12 -2.63 19.82 -1.59
C THR A 12 -3.80 19.45 -2.51
N SER A 13 -3.57 19.52 -3.83
CA SER A 13 -4.38 18.81 -4.82
C SER A 13 -3.71 17.49 -5.21
N LEU A 14 -4.49 16.59 -5.83
CA LEU A 14 -3.97 15.37 -6.42
C LEU A 14 -3.04 15.65 -7.60
N GLU A 15 -3.37 16.61 -8.47
CA GLU A 15 -2.51 17.10 -9.56
C GLU A 15 -1.10 17.44 -9.05
N LEU A 16 -0.99 18.27 -8.01
CA LEU A 16 0.30 18.66 -7.44
C LEU A 16 1.09 17.48 -6.86
N VAL A 17 0.40 16.49 -6.28
CA VAL A 17 1.04 15.27 -5.77
C VAL A 17 1.58 14.45 -6.91
N ALA A 18 0.81 14.30 -7.98
CA ALA A 18 1.15 13.47 -9.12
C ALA A 18 2.26 14.12 -9.98
N ASP A 19 2.20 15.42 -10.27
CA ASP A 19 3.30 16.19 -10.88
C ASP A 19 4.60 16.05 -10.09
N ARG A 20 4.50 16.14 -8.76
CA ARG A 20 5.67 16.02 -7.89
C ARG A 20 6.23 14.60 -7.94
N ALA A 21 5.37 13.58 -7.90
CA ALA A 21 5.79 12.18 -7.97
C ALA A 21 6.48 11.88 -9.31
N GLU A 22 5.94 12.37 -10.42
CA GLU A 22 6.55 12.27 -11.75
C GLU A 22 7.93 12.94 -11.76
N SER A 23 8.05 14.16 -11.23
CA SER A 23 9.33 14.87 -11.15
C SER A 23 10.41 14.13 -10.32
N TYR A 24 9.99 13.24 -9.44
CA TYR A 24 10.86 12.38 -8.62
C TYR A 24 11.15 11.02 -9.27
N GLY A 25 10.55 10.74 -10.43
CA GLY A 25 10.74 9.52 -11.19
C GLY A 25 9.93 8.33 -10.67
N PHE A 26 8.76 8.58 -10.08
CA PHE A 26 7.78 7.52 -9.84
C PHE A 26 7.02 7.23 -11.14
N ASP A 27 6.72 5.94 -11.37
CA ASP A 27 5.90 5.49 -12.50
C ASP A 27 4.40 5.55 -12.18
N GLY A 28 4.05 5.69 -10.90
CA GLY A 28 2.67 5.80 -10.46
C GLY A 28 2.53 6.10 -8.97
N ILE A 29 1.30 6.39 -8.54
CA ILE A 29 0.93 6.60 -7.14
C ILE A 29 -0.35 5.85 -6.80
N VAL A 30 -0.40 5.24 -5.62
CA VAL A 30 -1.63 4.69 -5.04
C VAL A 30 -2.26 5.76 -4.17
N VAL A 31 -3.45 6.23 -4.56
CA VAL A 31 -4.23 7.19 -3.79
C VAL A 31 -5.08 6.41 -2.79
N ARG A 32 -4.64 6.38 -1.52
CA ARG A 32 -5.22 5.55 -0.45
C ARG A 32 -6.64 5.95 -0.01
N ASN A 33 -7.05 7.16 -0.36
CA ASN A 33 -8.31 7.79 -0.01
C ASN A 33 -9.02 8.30 -1.26
N ALA A 34 -9.09 7.47 -2.30
CA ALA A 34 -9.67 7.85 -3.59
C ALA A 34 -11.09 8.43 -3.47
N ASP A 35 -11.93 7.88 -2.58
CA ASP A 35 -13.28 8.40 -2.29
C ASP A 35 -13.32 9.84 -1.80
N SER A 36 -12.21 10.32 -1.26
CA SER A 36 -12.12 11.65 -0.66
C SER A 36 -11.58 12.69 -1.63
N VAL A 37 -11.01 12.30 -2.77
CA VAL A 37 -10.44 13.21 -3.78
C VAL A 37 -11.39 13.39 -4.97
N ASP A 38 -11.08 14.38 -5.81
CA ASP A 38 -11.77 14.51 -7.09
C ASP A 38 -11.46 13.31 -7.99
N ALA A 39 -12.38 12.99 -8.90
CA ALA A 39 -12.29 11.78 -9.73
C ALA A 39 -10.92 11.64 -10.39
N LEU A 40 -10.27 10.49 -10.17
CA LEU A 40 -8.92 10.21 -10.67
C LEU A 40 -8.83 10.35 -12.19
N ASP A 41 -9.88 9.91 -12.90
CA ASP A 41 -9.97 9.98 -14.36
C ASP A 41 -10.07 11.43 -14.90
N GLY A 42 -10.35 12.40 -14.04
CA GLY A 42 -10.45 13.82 -14.37
C GLY A 42 -9.17 14.62 -14.14
N VAL A 43 -8.12 13.98 -13.64
CA VAL A 43 -6.83 14.63 -13.35
C VAL A 43 -5.98 14.59 -14.62
N ASP A 44 -5.76 15.76 -15.23
CA ASP A 44 -4.82 15.92 -16.35
C ASP A 44 -3.38 15.91 -15.81
N VAL A 45 -2.98 14.80 -15.23
CA VAL A 45 -1.56 14.46 -15.13
C VAL A 45 -1.19 13.82 -16.43
N GLY A 46 -0.15 14.33 -17.09
CA GLY A 46 0.29 13.81 -18.37
C GLY A 46 0.40 12.28 -18.38
N ASP A 47 0.34 11.68 -19.58
CA ASP A 47 0.24 10.22 -19.82
C ASP A 47 1.33 9.33 -19.15
N SER A 48 2.26 9.90 -18.38
CA SER A 48 3.45 9.28 -17.80
C SER A 48 3.28 8.69 -16.40
N ILE A 49 2.28 9.10 -15.60
CA ILE A 49 2.10 8.62 -14.22
C ILE A 49 0.79 7.85 -14.02
N ASP A 50 0.87 6.62 -13.52
CA ASP A 50 -0.29 5.78 -13.23
C ASP A 50 -0.93 6.15 -11.89
N LEU A 51 -2.16 6.65 -11.91
CA LEU A 51 -2.98 6.88 -10.72
C LEU A 51 -3.78 5.62 -10.38
N VAL A 52 -3.47 5.01 -9.24
CA VAL A 52 -4.16 3.81 -8.75
C VAL A 52 -5.17 4.17 -7.68
N ASP A 53 -6.41 3.81 -7.94
CA ASP A 53 -7.54 3.91 -7.04
C ASP A 53 -7.42 2.97 -5.83
N GLY A 54 -7.39 3.53 -4.63
CA GLY A 54 -7.33 2.78 -3.38
C GLY A 54 -8.23 3.31 -2.29
N ALA A 55 -8.73 2.39 -1.47
CA ALA A 55 -9.50 2.68 -0.27
C ALA A 55 -8.82 2.08 0.96
N THR A 56 -8.62 2.93 1.97
CA THR A 56 -8.11 2.51 3.28
C THR A 56 -9.25 2.37 4.27
N VAL A 57 -9.51 1.13 4.68
CA VAL A 57 -10.46 0.79 5.74
C VAL A 57 -9.81 1.05 7.09
N ARG A 58 -10.44 1.93 7.87
CA ARG A 58 -10.05 2.26 9.25
C ARG A 58 -11.15 1.85 10.21
N SER A 59 -10.87 0.89 11.09
CA SER A 59 -11.79 0.43 12.11
C SER A 59 -11.00 -0.11 13.31
N ALA A 60 -11.50 0.12 14.52
CA ALA A 60 -10.97 -0.54 15.72
C ALA A 60 -11.63 -1.91 15.98
N ASP A 61 -12.67 -2.25 15.23
CA ASP A 61 -13.46 -3.49 15.36
C ASP A 61 -13.36 -4.34 14.08
N PRO A 62 -12.80 -5.57 14.16
CA PRO A 62 -12.73 -6.51 13.04
C PRO A 62 -14.08 -6.80 12.37
N HIS A 63 -15.18 -6.88 13.13
CA HIS A 63 -16.50 -7.18 12.55
C HIS A 63 -16.98 -6.05 11.65
N ARG A 64 -16.78 -4.80 12.08
CA ARG A 64 -17.09 -3.61 11.26
C ARG A 64 -16.14 -3.49 10.07
N ALA A 65 -14.87 -3.86 10.24
CA ALA A 65 -13.89 -3.86 9.17
C ALA A 65 -14.29 -4.79 8.02
N GLY A 66 -14.85 -5.97 8.32
CA GLY A 66 -15.30 -6.94 7.31
C GLY A 66 -16.30 -6.36 6.30
N GLY A 67 -17.33 -5.66 6.77
CA GLY A 67 -18.32 -5.04 5.88
C GLY A 67 -17.71 -3.92 5.01
N ALA A 68 -16.85 -3.09 5.61
CA ALA A 68 -16.15 -2.02 4.89
C ALA A 68 -15.18 -2.56 3.84
N VAL A 69 -14.44 -3.63 4.16
CA VAL A 69 -13.55 -4.33 3.20
C VAL A 69 -14.34 -4.89 2.02
N GLY A 70 -15.51 -5.49 2.26
CA GLY A 70 -16.36 -6.02 1.20
C GLY A 70 -16.80 -4.93 0.21
N ASN A 71 -17.31 -3.81 0.73
CA ASN A 71 -17.73 -2.67 -0.10
C ASN A 71 -16.56 -2.05 -0.86
N ALA A 72 -15.44 -1.82 -0.16
CA ALA A 72 -14.24 -1.26 -0.78
C ALA A 72 -13.70 -2.17 -1.88
N ARG A 73 -13.79 -3.50 -1.70
CA ARG A 73 -13.31 -4.46 -2.70
C ARG A 73 -14.11 -4.41 -3.99
N SER A 74 -15.43 -4.19 -3.93
CA SER A 74 -16.25 -4.03 -5.14
C SER A 74 -15.97 -2.73 -5.88
N GLU A 75 -15.60 -1.66 -5.18
CA GLU A 75 -15.51 -0.33 -5.77
C GLU A 75 -14.08 0.02 -6.21
N HIS A 76 -13.06 -0.40 -5.45
CA HIS A 76 -11.69 0.08 -5.64
C HIS A 76 -10.73 -0.94 -6.26
N THR A 77 -9.66 -0.44 -6.88
CA THR A 77 -8.55 -1.28 -7.37
C THR A 77 -7.69 -1.81 -6.22
N MET A 78 -7.51 -1.04 -5.16
CA MET A 78 -6.71 -1.41 -3.99
C MET A 78 -7.54 -1.32 -2.70
N VAL A 79 -7.49 -2.36 -1.86
CA VAL A 79 -8.10 -2.39 -0.54
C VAL A 79 -7.01 -2.53 0.51
N ILE A 80 -6.88 -1.48 1.31
CA ILE A 80 -5.86 -1.37 2.34
C ILE A 80 -6.57 -1.38 3.69
N VAL A 81 -6.09 -2.17 4.65
CA VAL A 81 -6.56 -2.09 6.04
C VAL A 81 -5.51 -1.37 6.86
N GLU A 82 -5.93 -0.36 7.61
CA GLU A 82 -5.06 0.31 8.57
C GLU A 82 -4.98 -0.50 9.86
N GLY A 83 -3.79 -1.00 10.14
CA GLY A 83 -3.46 -1.74 11.34
C GLY A 83 -3.29 -0.83 12.56
N GLY A 84 -2.47 -1.30 13.50
CA GLY A 84 -2.14 -0.59 14.73
C GLY A 84 -2.76 -1.19 15.99
N SER A 85 -3.38 -2.36 15.85
CA SER A 85 -3.75 -3.21 16.99
C SER A 85 -3.61 -4.69 16.63
N PRO A 86 -3.37 -5.59 17.60
CA PRO A 86 -3.24 -7.02 17.33
C PRO A 86 -4.48 -7.65 16.67
N SER A 87 -5.69 -7.18 17.03
CA SER A 87 -6.95 -7.69 16.48
C SER A 87 -7.16 -7.28 15.03
N ILE A 88 -6.87 -6.02 14.68
CA ILE A 88 -7.02 -5.52 13.31
C ILE A 88 -5.91 -6.05 12.41
N ASN A 89 -4.66 -6.12 12.90
CA ASN A 89 -3.56 -6.72 12.14
C ASN A 89 -3.89 -8.17 11.76
N ARG A 90 -4.42 -8.96 12.70
CA ARG A 90 -4.85 -10.34 12.45
C ARG A 90 -5.97 -10.40 11.42
N PHE A 91 -7.02 -9.62 11.61
CA PHE A 91 -8.14 -9.56 10.68
C PHE A 91 -7.65 -9.25 9.25
N ALA A 92 -6.75 -8.29 9.10
CA ALA A 92 -6.24 -7.89 7.79
C ALA A 92 -5.51 -9.04 7.07
N VAL A 93 -4.59 -9.72 7.75
CA VAL A 93 -3.79 -10.81 7.13
C VAL A 93 -4.55 -12.11 6.92
N GLU A 94 -5.67 -12.32 7.63
CA GLU A 94 -6.54 -13.49 7.47
C GLU A 94 -7.66 -13.27 6.43
N THR A 95 -7.82 -12.04 5.91
CA THR A 95 -8.89 -11.69 4.98
C THR A 95 -8.37 -11.59 3.55
N VAL A 96 -8.68 -12.57 2.70
CA VAL A 96 -8.25 -12.65 1.29
C VAL A 96 -8.63 -11.42 0.45
N ALA A 97 -9.71 -10.72 0.81
CA ALA A 97 -10.14 -9.50 0.10
C ALA A 97 -9.25 -8.27 0.39
N VAL A 98 -8.35 -8.34 1.36
CA VAL A 98 -7.41 -7.26 1.72
C VAL A 98 -6.13 -7.42 0.89
N ASP A 99 -5.69 -6.34 0.25
CA ASP A 99 -4.45 -6.34 -0.52
C ASP A 99 -3.23 -6.05 0.38
N VAL A 100 -3.37 -5.10 1.30
CA VAL A 100 -2.28 -4.60 2.14
C VAL A 100 -2.73 -4.37 3.58
N LEU A 101 -1.96 -4.89 4.54
CA LEU A 101 -1.99 -4.44 5.93
C LEU A 101 -1.03 -3.26 6.08
N SER A 102 -1.59 -2.06 6.21
CA SER A 102 -0.84 -0.81 6.40
C SER A 102 -0.57 -0.52 7.88
N ARG A 103 0.54 0.16 8.16
CA ARG A 103 0.98 0.61 9.49
C ARG A 103 0.84 -0.47 10.60
N PRO A 104 1.29 -1.71 10.37
CA PRO A 104 1.07 -2.81 11.32
C PRO A 104 1.78 -2.60 12.68
N MET A 105 2.83 -1.78 12.71
CA MET A 105 3.62 -1.49 13.91
C MET A 105 3.24 -0.15 14.57
N ALA A 106 2.18 0.52 14.12
CA ALA A 106 1.70 1.76 14.73
C ALA A 106 0.97 1.47 16.05
N ASP A 107 0.90 2.48 16.92
CA ASP A 107 0.18 2.41 18.20
C ASP A 107 0.53 1.15 19.03
N ASP A 108 -0.44 0.26 19.26
CA ASP A 108 -0.27 -1.00 20.00
C ASP A 108 -0.10 -2.21 19.06
N GLY A 109 0.02 -1.96 17.76
CA GLY A 109 0.22 -2.96 16.73
C GLY A 109 1.59 -3.62 16.80
N ASP A 110 1.60 -4.92 16.49
CA ASP A 110 2.84 -5.68 16.37
C ASP A 110 2.68 -6.77 15.30
N VAL A 111 3.80 -7.23 14.77
CA VAL A 111 3.87 -8.35 13.82
C VAL A 111 4.71 -9.46 14.42
N ASN A 112 4.17 -10.68 14.37
CA ASN A 112 4.84 -11.90 14.76
C ASN A 112 4.77 -12.93 13.63
N HIS A 113 5.46 -14.05 13.79
CA HIS A 113 5.52 -15.10 12.78
C HIS A 113 4.16 -15.70 12.39
N VAL A 114 3.15 -15.66 13.27
CA VAL A 114 1.80 -16.17 12.95
C VAL A 114 1.14 -15.24 11.95
N LEU A 115 1.19 -13.93 12.19
CA LEU A 115 0.64 -12.94 11.26
C LEU A 115 1.36 -12.95 9.92
N VAL A 116 2.67 -13.14 9.92
CA VAL A 116 3.46 -13.22 8.68
C VAL A 116 3.10 -14.45 7.85
N LYS A 117 2.91 -15.61 8.49
CA LYS A 117 2.45 -16.82 7.79
C LYS A 117 1.04 -16.64 7.23
N ALA A 118 0.12 -16.07 8.00
CA ALA A 118 -1.22 -15.77 7.50
C ALA A 118 -1.17 -14.80 6.30
N ALA A 119 -0.28 -13.80 6.32
CA ALA A 119 -0.07 -12.88 5.21
C ALA A 119 0.45 -13.60 3.95
N VAL A 120 1.38 -14.55 4.11
CA VAL A 120 1.84 -15.42 3.02
C VAL A 120 0.70 -16.26 2.46
N ASP A 121 -0.05 -16.96 3.34
CA ASP A 121 -1.11 -17.88 2.95
C ASP A 121 -2.24 -17.17 2.18
N ASN A 122 -2.58 -15.95 2.59
CA ASN A 122 -3.65 -15.17 1.97
C ASN A 122 -3.16 -14.16 0.91
N GLY A 123 -1.85 -14.06 0.70
CA GLY A 123 -1.25 -13.12 -0.25
C GLY A 123 -1.39 -11.64 0.14
N VAL A 124 -1.58 -11.32 1.43
CA VAL A 124 -1.73 -9.96 1.95
C VAL A 124 -0.34 -9.34 2.12
N ARG A 125 -0.07 -8.20 1.48
CA ARG A 125 1.22 -7.52 1.61
C ARG A 125 1.30 -6.83 2.98
N ILE A 126 2.42 -6.97 3.67
CA ILE A 126 2.68 -6.21 4.91
C ILE A 126 3.41 -4.91 4.55
N GLU A 127 2.87 -3.78 4.99
CA GLU A 127 3.49 -2.49 4.71
C GLU A 127 4.71 -2.21 5.60
N PHE A 128 5.80 -1.85 4.94
CA PHE A 128 6.97 -1.23 5.54
C PHE A 128 6.85 0.30 5.41
N ASP A 129 6.23 0.91 6.43
CA ASP A 129 5.94 2.35 6.44
C ASP A 129 7.11 3.19 6.98
N LEU A 130 7.70 4.02 6.11
CA LEU A 130 8.80 4.92 6.47
C LEU A 130 8.33 6.24 7.11
N ASP A 131 7.03 6.53 7.19
CA ASP A 131 6.52 7.81 7.69
C ASP A 131 7.13 8.19 9.04
N GLY A 132 7.09 7.24 9.98
CA GLY A 132 7.59 7.48 11.34
C GLY A 132 9.09 7.80 11.38
N VAL A 133 9.89 7.25 10.46
CA VAL A 133 11.32 7.55 10.34
C VAL A 133 11.54 8.95 9.77
N LEU A 134 10.77 9.31 8.75
CA LEU A 134 10.89 10.58 8.03
C LEU A 134 10.41 11.77 8.85
N ARG A 135 9.31 11.62 9.62
CA ARG A 135 8.58 12.76 10.20
C ARG A 135 8.53 12.81 11.72
N ARG A 136 8.77 11.71 12.44
CA ARG A 136 8.84 11.75 13.93
C ARG A 136 10.22 12.18 14.40
N THR A 137 10.36 12.54 15.66
CA THR A 137 11.65 12.93 16.28
C THR A 137 11.82 12.26 17.65
N GLY A 138 13.05 12.27 18.17
CA GLY A 138 13.39 11.75 19.50
C GLY A 138 13.04 10.27 19.68
N GLY A 139 12.61 9.91 20.90
CA GLY A 139 12.32 8.53 21.26
C GLY A 139 11.23 7.84 20.42
N ARG A 140 10.29 8.62 19.84
CA ARG A 140 9.30 8.06 18.90
C ARG A 140 9.96 7.54 17.63
N ARG A 141 10.88 8.31 17.03
CA ARG A 141 11.64 7.87 15.85
C ARG A 141 12.49 6.64 16.16
N VAL A 142 13.13 6.60 17.33
CA VAL A 142 13.93 5.43 17.76
C VAL A 142 13.07 4.16 17.82
N ARG A 143 11.88 4.25 18.44
CA ARG A 143 10.94 3.12 18.48
C ARG A 143 10.49 2.69 17.10
N THR A 144 10.15 3.63 16.21
CA THR A 144 9.81 3.29 14.82
C THR A 144 10.93 2.54 14.13
N ILE A 145 12.19 2.98 14.27
CA ILE A 145 13.35 2.32 13.68
C ILE A 145 13.50 0.88 14.20
N GLN A 146 13.33 0.68 15.52
CA GLN A 146 13.38 -0.65 16.13
C GLN A 146 12.27 -1.57 15.60
N SER A 147 11.03 -1.06 15.55
CA SER A 147 9.88 -1.78 15.00
C SER A 147 10.09 -2.17 13.54
N LEU A 148 10.58 -1.25 12.71
CA LEU A 148 10.84 -1.52 11.30
C LEU A 148 11.96 -2.56 11.10
N ARG A 149 13.04 -2.52 11.89
CA ARG A 149 14.08 -3.56 11.81
C ARG A 149 13.55 -4.95 12.17
N LYS A 150 12.74 -5.05 13.22
CA LYS A 150 12.04 -6.30 13.58
C LYS A 150 11.13 -6.77 12.44
N LEU A 151 10.35 -5.85 11.86
CA LEU A 151 9.44 -6.18 10.77
C LEU A 151 10.21 -6.70 9.54
N HIS A 152 11.29 -6.01 9.14
CA HIS A 152 12.13 -6.42 8.02
C HIS A 152 12.74 -7.81 8.24
N GLU A 153 13.22 -8.12 9.45
CA GLU A 153 13.73 -9.45 9.78
C GLU A 153 12.66 -10.53 9.57
N LEU A 154 11.45 -10.32 10.09
CA LEU A 154 10.35 -11.27 9.96
C LEU A 154 9.91 -11.44 8.50
N VAL A 155 9.68 -10.35 7.78
CA VAL A 155 9.26 -10.39 6.37
C VAL A 155 10.30 -11.12 5.52
N THR A 156 11.58 -10.81 5.71
CA THR A 156 12.67 -11.45 4.96
C THR A 156 12.82 -12.93 5.32
N TYR A 157 12.74 -13.28 6.60
CA TYR A 157 12.92 -14.66 7.06
C TYR A 157 11.83 -15.61 6.52
N TYR A 158 10.59 -15.13 6.42
CA TYR A 158 9.45 -15.92 5.95
C TYR A 158 9.10 -15.69 4.48
N ASP A 159 9.90 -14.91 3.74
CA ASP A 159 9.63 -14.53 2.34
C ASP A 159 8.20 -13.97 2.14
N ALA A 160 7.78 -13.12 3.07
CA ALA A 160 6.42 -12.59 3.07
C ALA A 160 6.25 -11.48 2.03
N PRO A 161 5.09 -11.41 1.35
CA PRO A 161 4.82 -10.32 0.44
C PRO A 161 4.76 -8.99 1.22
N TYR A 162 5.37 -7.94 0.67
CA TYR A 162 5.47 -6.64 1.34
C TYR A 162 5.42 -5.50 0.35
N VAL A 163 5.06 -4.32 0.85
CA VAL A 163 5.13 -3.05 0.11
C VAL A 163 5.87 -2.02 0.95
N VAL A 164 6.44 -1.01 0.30
CA VAL A 164 7.10 0.12 0.98
C VAL A 164 6.32 1.40 0.69
N SER A 165 6.23 2.29 1.67
CA SER A 165 5.66 3.62 1.47
C SER A 165 6.36 4.69 2.28
N ALA A 166 6.30 5.93 1.80
CA ALA A 166 6.77 7.10 2.56
C ALA A 166 5.68 7.80 3.38
N GLY A 167 4.42 7.40 3.20
CA GLY A 167 3.26 7.91 3.94
C GLY A 167 3.00 9.40 3.73
N ALA A 168 3.30 9.93 2.54
CA ALA A 168 3.10 11.35 2.24
C ALA A 168 1.61 11.73 2.27
N THR A 169 1.30 12.85 2.93
CA THR A 169 -0.04 13.44 2.96
C THR A 169 -0.22 14.64 2.03
N SER A 170 0.89 15.14 1.49
CA SER A 170 0.93 16.26 0.55
C SER A 170 2.14 16.17 -0.38
N HIS A 171 2.13 16.92 -1.48
CA HIS A 171 3.26 16.97 -2.42
C HIS A 171 4.60 17.37 -1.75
N LEU A 172 4.57 18.15 -0.67
CA LEU A 172 5.77 18.56 0.09
C LEU A 172 6.41 17.43 0.89
N GLU A 173 5.63 16.39 1.18
CA GLU A 173 6.04 15.24 1.99
C GLU A 173 6.56 14.09 1.14
N LEU A 174 6.43 14.14 -0.19
CA LEU A 174 7.02 13.14 -1.08
C LEU A 174 8.55 13.12 -0.98
N ARG A 175 9.12 11.95 -1.22
CA ARG A 175 10.57 11.71 -1.29
C ARG A 175 10.88 10.85 -2.49
N ALA A 176 11.95 11.19 -3.20
CA ALA A 176 12.33 10.43 -4.38
C ALA A 176 12.80 9.02 -3.98
N PRO A 177 12.64 8.00 -4.84
CA PRO A 177 13.05 6.62 -4.53
C PRO A 177 14.51 6.51 -4.05
N ARG A 178 15.42 7.32 -4.62
CA ARG A 178 16.82 7.40 -4.21
C ARG A 178 17.02 7.88 -2.77
N GLU A 179 16.18 8.80 -2.31
CA GLU A 179 16.24 9.35 -0.95
C GLU A 179 15.70 8.32 0.05
N LEU A 180 14.62 7.63 -0.32
CA LEU A 180 14.08 6.52 0.47
C LEU A 180 15.11 5.39 0.59
N CYS A 181 15.83 5.06 -0.48
CA CYS A 181 16.95 4.09 -0.44
C CYS A 181 18.04 4.53 0.54
N ALA A 182 18.42 5.80 0.54
CA ALA A 182 19.42 6.32 1.47
C ALA A 182 18.96 6.23 2.94
N VAL A 183 17.67 6.47 3.21
CA VAL A 183 17.09 6.27 4.54
C VAL A 183 17.10 4.78 4.92
N ALA A 184 16.71 3.90 4.00
CA ALA A 184 16.68 2.45 4.20
C ALA A 184 18.07 1.88 4.55
N ASP A 185 19.11 2.37 3.89
CA ASP A 185 20.50 1.99 4.15
C ASP A 185 20.89 2.27 5.62
N GLN A 186 20.47 3.41 6.18
CA GLN A 186 20.68 3.73 7.60
C GLN A 186 19.93 2.78 8.55
N LEU A 187 18.86 2.13 8.07
CA LEU A 187 18.13 1.10 8.81
C LEU A 187 18.79 -0.28 8.70
N GLY A 188 19.80 -0.44 7.84
CA GLY A 188 20.43 -1.73 7.52
C GLY A 188 19.67 -2.51 6.44
N ILE A 189 18.87 -1.81 5.62
CA ILE A 189 18.01 -2.40 4.60
C ILE A 189 18.57 -2.06 3.22
N SER A 190 18.71 -3.08 2.37
CA SER A 190 19.29 -2.89 1.04
C SER A 190 18.39 -2.04 0.15
N ALA A 191 19.01 -1.25 -0.73
CA ALA A 191 18.28 -0.50 -1.75
C ALA A 191 17.47 -1.40 -2.69
N ALA A 192 17.93 -2.63 -2.93
CA ALA A 192 17.21 -3.60 -3.76
C ALA A 192 15.87 -4.00 -3.13
N TRP A 193 15.90 -4.39 -1.85
CA TRP A 193 14.70 -4.73 -1.07
C TRP A 193 13.72 -3.55 -1.04
N LEU A 194 14.21 -2.34 -0.80
CA LEU A 194 13.33 -1.17 -0.79
C LEU A 194 12.66 -0.92 -2.15
N ARG A 195 13.42 -0.97 -3.25
CA ARG A 195 12.88 -0.75 -4.60
C ARG A 195 11.88 -1.83 -4.99
N ASP A 196 12.10 -3.07 -4.58
CA ASP A 196 11.19 -4.18 -4.81
C ASP A 196 9.84 -3.93 -4.11
N GLY A 197 9.86 -3.50 -2.85
CA GLY A 197 8.65 -3.09 -2.11
C GLY A 197 7.94 -1.86 -2.70
N LEU A 198 8.67 -0.88 -3.24
CA LEU A 198 8.07 0.26 -3.96
C LEU A 198 7.46 -0.17 -5.31
N ALA A 199 8.07 -1.14 -5.99
CA ALA A 199 7.57 -1.68 -7.26
C ALA A 199 6.37 -2.62 -7.06
N GLU A 200 6.23 -3.25 -5.88
CA GLU A 200 5.16 -4.18 -5.58
C GLU A 200 3.77 -3.53 -5.63
N TRP A 201 3.64 -2.26 -5.26
CA TRP A 201 2.39 -1.52 -5.43
C TRP A 201 1.85 -1.56 -6.88
N GLY A 202 2.71 -1.31 -7.87
CA GLY A 202 2.32 -1.35 -9.28
C GLY A 202 2.00 -2.77 -9.77
N ARG A 203 2.75 -3.77 -9.31
CA ARG A 203 2.46 -5.19 -9.61
C ARG A 203 1.10 -5.62 -9.06
N LEU A 204 0.79 -5.21 -7.83
CA LEU A 204 -0.47 -5.53 -7.16
C LEU A 204 -1.65 -4.80 -7.83
N ALA A 205 -1.47 -3.53 -8.20
CA ALA A 205 -2.46 -2.77 -8.95
C ALA A 205 -2.78 -3.42 -10.31
N ALA A 206 -1.74 -3.78 -11.08
CA ALA A 206 -1.91 -4.46 -12.38
C ALA A 206 -2.64 -5.80 -12.23
N ARG A 207 -2.27 -6.61 -11.23
CA ARG A 207 -2.96 -7.86 -10.91
C ARG A 207 -4.45 -7.62 -10.61
N ASN A 208 -4.76 -6.65 -9.75
CA ASN A 208 -6.13 -6.41 -9.33
C ASN A 208 -7.01 -5.88 -10.48
N ARG A 209 -6.47 -5.00 -11.33
CA ARG A 209 -7.15 -4.56 -12.56
C ARG A 209 -7.42 -5.73 -13.51
N HIS A 210 -6.46 -6.65 -13.65
CA HIS A 210 -6.63 -7.85 -14.47
C HIS A 210 -7.73 -8.78 -13.91
N VAL A 211 -7.72 -9.06 -12.61
CA VAL A 211 -8.74 -9.90 -11.95
C VAL A 211 -10.14 -9.27 -12.04
N ARG A 212 -10.23 -7.94 -12.01
CA ARG A 212 -11.49 -7.20 -12.16
C ARG A 212 -11.94 -7.04 -13.63
N SER A 213 -11.09 -7.40 -14.59
CA SER A 213 -11.46 -7.29 -16.01
C SER A 213 -12.61 -8.25 -16.31
N GLY A 214 -13.58 -7.82 -17.12
CA GLY A 214 -14.71 -8.68 -17.51
C GLY A 214 -14.32 -9.95 -18.28
N SER A 215 -13.04 -10.06 -18.65
CA SER A 215 -12.42 -11.23 -19.26
C SER A 215 -11.89 -12.26 -18.26
N PHE A 216 -11.67 -11.91 -16.99
CA PHE A 216 -11.11 -12.85 -16.01
C PHE A 216 -12.22 -13.74 -15.41
N ILE A 217 -12.00 -15.05 -15.41
CA ILE A 217 -12.90 -16.03 -14.77
C ILE A 217 -12.21 -16.66 -13.55
N GLU A 218 -11.01 -17.20 -13.72
CA GLU A 218 -10.17 -17.76 -12.65
C GLU A 218 -8.68 -17.74 -13.08
N PRO A 219 -7.71 -17.93 -12.16
CA PRO A 219 -6.29 -17.94 -12.53
C PRO A 219 -5.98 -18.96 -13.64
N GLY A 220 -5.55 -18.47 -14.80
CA GLY A 220 -5.26 -19.29 -15.99
C GLY A 220 -6.42 -19.48 -16.96
N VAL A 221 -7.59 -18.89 -16.70
CA VAL A 221 -8.78 -18.96 -17.57
C VAL A 221 -9.33 -17.56 -17.83
N GLU A 222 -9.32 -17.16 -19.10
CA GLU A 222 -9.88 -15.90 -19.58
C GLU A 222 -10.98 -16.15 -20.61
N ARG A 223 -12.00 -15.27 -20.67
CA ARG A 223 -13.02 -15.27 -21.71
C ARG A 223 -12.36 -15.05 -23.07
N GLY A 224 -12.55 -16.00 -23.98
CA GLY A 224 -12.10 -15.87 -25.36
C GLY A 224 -12.89 -14.79 -26.13
N ARG A 225 -12.28 -14.27 -27.21
CA ARG A 225 -12.87 -13.26 -28.12
C ARG A 225 -14.19 -13.66 -28.80
N TYR A 226 -14.68 -14.89 -28.60
CA TYR A 226 -15.81 -15.46 -29.35
C TYR A 226 -17.07 -15.75 -28.51
N GLU A 227 -17.13 -15.34 -27.24
CA GLU A 227 -18.33 -15.56 -26.41
C GLU A 227 -19.25 -14.34 -26.28
N ALA A 228 -19.04 -13.30 -27.09
CA ALA A 228 -19.96 -12.17 -27.21
C ALA A 228 -20.92 -12.41 -28.37
N ASP A 229 -21.80 -13.42 -28.26
CA ASP A 229 -23.07 -13.50 -29.00
C ASP A 229 -23.89 -14.69 -28.48
N ARG A 230 -24.72 -14.44 -27.46
CA ARG A 230 -25.95 -15.20 -27.21
C ARG A 230 -26.93 -14.44 -26.35
#